data_AF-A0A0E2E4F7-F1
#
_entry.id   AF-A0A0E2E4F7-F1
#
_cell.length_a   1.000
_cell.length_b   1.000
_cell.length_c   1.000
_cell.angle_alpha   90.00
_cell.angle_beta   90.00
_cell.angle_gamma   90.00
#
_symmetry.space_group_name_H-M   'P 1'
#
loop_
_entity.id
_entity.type
_entity.pdbx_description
1 polymer ?
#
loop_
_entity_poly.entity_id
_entity_poly.type
_entity_poly.pdbx_seq_one_letter_code
_entity_poly.pdbx_strand_id
1 'polypeptide(L)'
;MKKNILGIAIFSCMLSLSAFDFMNISGDVGIGYMNYTIVNNYDTGKLADNLSAELKALIGPGNLKLGSIKAKDSYNAFMVGLSFKMSYIYANINVGFPLKEISSGFDPLAQKLKEKGISDKINGSIIFDSQIGVGITLMKSSPLNIFVGGGLGINYIRTTRDLPGNFISSLSDVTSLKEIRSVGMIGLGADIGIKYFFMPKIGICLDLKDTIYFLPLANQRYYSGKLKNGIPFTYSINSETNTNSGDIKKLIKSTWANNFSVRLGVAFKL
;
A
#
# COMPACT_ATOMS: atom_id res chain seq x y z
N MET A 1 26.03 12.66 3.17
CA MET A 1 26.06 11.28 3.71
C MET A 1 24.95 10.35 3.21
N LYS A 2 23.78 10.84 2.75
CA LYS A 2 22.67 9.96 2.28
C LYS A 2 22.84 9.33 0.89
N LYS A 3 23.70 9.89 0.02
CA LYS A 3 23.91 9.40 -1.36
C LYS A 3 24.86 8.20 -1.46
N ASN A 4 25.73 7.99 -0.48
CA ASN A 4 26.75 6.92 -0.53
C ASN A 4 26.25 5.60 0.06
N ILE A 5 25.19 5.62 0.88
CA ILE A 5 24.67 4.42 1.55
C ILE A 5 23.93 3.51 0.55
N LEU A 6 23.21 4.08 -0.42
CA LEU A 6 22.53 3.29 -1.46
C LEU A 6 23.55 2.60 -2.38
N GLY A 7 24.63 3.29 -2.74
CA GLY A 7 25.72 2.73 -3.52
C GLY A 7 26.43 1.60 -2.78
N ILE A 8 26.74 1.81 -1.49
CA ILE A 8 27.38 0.78 -0.64
C ILE A 8 26.45 -0.41 -0.43
N ALA A 9 25.14 -0.23 -0.25
CA ALA A 9 24.18 -1.33 -0.11
C ALA A 9 24.06 -2.16 -1.40
N ILE A 10 24.01 -1.50 -2.57
CA ILE A 10 23.99 -2.17 -3.87
C ILE A 10 25.32 -2.92 -4.09
N PHE A 11 26.47 -2.30 -3.78
CA PHE A 11 27.78 -2.91 -3.94
C PHE A 11 28.06 -4.04 -2.93
N SER A 12 27.57 -3.93 -1.69
CA SER A 12 27.70 -4.96 -0.66
C SER A 12 26.84 -6.18 -0.96
N CYS A 13 25.64 -5.99 -1.53
CA CYS A 13 24.84 -7.10 -2.04
C CYS A 13 25.53 -7.78 -3.23
N MET A 14 26.20 -7.02 -4.10
CA MET A 14 26.98 -7.57 -5.23
C MET A 14 28.24 -8.33 -4.78
N LEU A 15 28.89 -7.92 -3.69
CA LEU A 15 30.11 -8.57 -3.18
C LEU A 15 29.84 -9.81 -2.30
N SER A 16 28.68 -9.91 -1.64
CA SER A 16 28.29 -11.14 -0.92
C SER A 16 27.86 -12.28 -1.84
N LEU A 17 27.70 -12.00 -3.14
CA LEU A 17 27.20 -12.93 -4.14
C LEU A 17 28.28 -13.82 -4.78
N SER A 18 29.57 -13.50 -4.59
CA SER A 18 30.69 -14.27 -5.16
C SER A 18 31.25 -15.37 -4.25
N ALA A 19 30.62 -15.63 -3.08
CA ALA A 19 31.15 -16.56 -2.07
C ALA A 19 30.39 -17.90 -1.98
N PHE A 20 29.41 -18.18 -2.86
CA PHE A 20 28.58 -19.38 -2.78
C PHE A 20 28.44 -20.09 -4.13
N ASP A 21 29.43 -20.91 -4.49
CA ASP A 21 29.45 -21.76 -5.69
C ASP A 21 28.43 -22.94 -5.67
N PHE A 22 27.53 -22.99 -4.67
CA PHE A 22 26.53 -24.04 -4.48
C PHE A 22 25.08 -23.60 -4.71
N MET A 23 24.83 -22.31 -5.00
CA MET A 23 23.48 -21.77 -5.09
C MET A 23 23.23 -21.08 -6.43
N ASN A 24 22.25 -21.58 -7.20
CA ASN A 24 21.74 -20.88 -8.36
C ASN A 24 21.04 -19.60 -7.89
N ILE A 25 21.71 -18.47 -8.07
CA ILE A 25 21.19 -17.17 -7.68
C ILE A 25 20.80 -16.40 -8.93
N SER A 26 19.59 -15.84 -8.92
CA SER A 26 19.17 -14.92 -9.96
C SER A 26 18.37 -13.79 -9.37
N GLY A 27 18.28 -12.68 -10.09
CA GLY A 27 17.48 -11.57 -9.66
C GLY A 27 17.14 -10.69 -10.84
N ASP A 28 16.47 -9.60 -10.52
CA ASP A 28 16.20 -8.55 -11.49
C ASP A 28 15.88 -7.24 -10.78
N VAL A 29 16.24 -6.14 -11.42
CA VAL A 29 15.92 -4.78 -10.97
C VAL A 29 15.24 -4.05 -12.11
N GLY A 30 14.19 -3.30 -11.80
CA GLY A 30 13.40 -2.68 -12.84
C GLY A 30 12.47 -1.60 -12.35
N ILE A 31 11.74 -1.06 -13.32
CA ILE A 31 10.72 -0.04 -13.13
C ILE A 31 9.41 -0.53 -13.74
N GLY A 32 8.29 0.03 -13.30
CA GLY A 32 7.01 -0.39 -13.83
C GLY A 32 5.83 0.31 -13.18
N TYR A 33 4.73 -0.43 -13.12
CA TYR A 33 3.43 0.04 -12.69
C TYR A 33 2.92 -0.80 -11.52
N MET A 34 2.27 -0.14 -10.58
CA MET A 34 1.61 -0.75 -9.44
C MET A 34 0.19 -0.18 -9.31
N ASN A 35 -0.80 -1.06 -9.15
CA ASN A 35 -2.16 -0.73 -8.76
C ASN A 35 -2.45 -1.35 -7.39
N TYR A 36 -2.51 -0.49 -6.38
CA TYR A 36 -2.91 -0.88 -5.03
C TYR A 36 -4.35 -0.45 -4.79
N THR A 37 -5.20 -1.38 -4.36
CA THR A 37 -6.60 -1.12 -4.06
C THR A 37 -6.92 -1.62 -2.67
N ILE A 38 -7.43 -0.77 -1.79
CA ILE A 38 -7.93 -1.13 -0.46
C ILE A 38 -9.44 -0.97 -0.39
N VAL A 39 -10.11 -1.92 0.25
CA VAL A 39 -11.55 -1.88 0.53
C VAL A 39 -11.75 -1.96 2.02
N ASN A 40 -12.40 -0.94 2.59
CA ASN A 40 -12.82 -0.88 3.97
C ASN A 40 -14.33 -1.06 4.06
N ASN A 41 -14.76 -1.97 4.93
CA ASN A 41 -16.14 -2.08 5.37
C ASN A 41 -16.25 -1.45 6.76
N TYR A 42 -16.93 -0.30 6.86
CA TYR A 42 -17.09 0.41 8.13
C TYR A 42 -18.15 -0.25 9.02
N ASP A 43 -17.97 -0.13 10.33
CA ASP A 43 -19.00 -0.48 11.31
C ASP A 43 -20.13 0.55 11.27
N THR A 44 -21.36 0.06 11.14
CA THR A 44 -22.57 0.87 10.99
C THR A 44 -23.41 0.92 12.25
N GLY A 45 -22.93 0.41 13.40
CA GLY A 45 -23.71 0.26 14.64
C GLY A 45 -24.57 1.48 15.00
N LYS A 46 -23.95 2.64 15.26
CA LYS A 46 -24.68 3.87 15.63
C LYS A 46 -25.60 4.41 14.53
N LEU A 47 -25.30 4.16 13.26
CA LEU A 47 -26.15 4.56 12.13
C LEU A 47 -27.40 3.68 12.06
N ALA A 48 -27.25 2.37 12.30
CA ALA A 48 -28.35 1.43 12.38
C ALA A 48 -29.28 1.76 13.55
N ASP A 49 -28.73 2.13 14.71
CA ASP A 49 -29.53 2.48 15.90
C ASP A 49 -30.43 3.70 15.66
N ASN A 50 -29.86 4.78 15.09
CA ASN A 50 -30.61 6.01 14.80
C ASN A 50 -31.70 5.77 13.74
N LEU A 51 -31.37 5.11 12.63
CA LEU A 51 -32.33 4.83 11.56
C LEU A 51 -33.42 3.85 12.04
N SER A 52 -33.07 2.88 12.89
CA SER A 52 -34.03 1.96 13.49
C SER A 52 -35.05 2.70 14.36
N ALA A 53 -34.60 3.69 15.15
CA ALA A 53 -35.48 4.52 15.97
C ALA A 53 -36.44 5.38 15.11
N GLU A 54 -35.93 6.01 14.06
CA GLU A 54 -36.74 6.81 13.13
C GLU A 54 -37.77 5.95 12.38
N LEU A 55 -37.35 4.80 11.83
CA LEU A 55 -38.26 3.87 11.17
C LEU A 55 -39.31 3.32 12.13
N LYS A 56 -38.91 2.97 13.37
CA LYS A 56 -39.86 2.50 14.39
C LYS A 56 -40.94 3.55 14.70
N ALA A 57 -40.55 4.83 14.76
CA ALA A 57 -41.48 5.93 15.00
C ALA A 57 -42.42 6.19 13.81
N LEU A 58 -41.93 6.03 12.57
CA LEU A 58 -42.67 6.37 11.36
C LEU A 58 -43.60 5.23 10.87
N ILE A 59 -43.13 3.99 10.91
CA ILE A 59 -43.80 2.84 10.27
C ILE A 59 -44.02 1.65 11.22
N GLY A 60 -43.69 1.79 12.51
CA GLY A 60 -43.86 0.76 13.53
C GLY A 60 -42.66 -0.18 13.68
N PRO A 61 -42.72 -1.15 14.63
CA PRO A 61 -41.60 -2.02 14.95
C PRO A 61 -41.18 -2.88 13.75
N GLY A 62 -39.86 -3.03 13.55
CA GLY A 62 -39.30 -3.83 12.47
C GLY A 62 -37.87 -4.25 12.74
N ASN A 63 -37.34 -5.15 11.90
CA ASN A 63 -35.96 -5.62 11.97
C ASN A 63 -35.13 -4.93 10.88
N LEU A 64 -34.39 -3.89 11.26
CA LEU A 64 -33.47 -3.21 10.34
C LEU A 64 -32.20 -4.06 10.15
N LYS A 65 -31.91 -4.42 8.90
CA LYS A 65 -30.62 -4.99 8.49
C LYS A 65 -29.91 -3.99 7.59
N LEU A 66 -28.92 -3.29 8.13
CA LEU A 66 -28.08 -2.40 7.32
C LEU A 66 -26.96 -3.19 6.64
N GLY A 67 -26.75 -2.96 5.35
CA GLY A 67 -25.54 -3.41 4.67
C GLY A 67 -24.32 -2.67 5.22
N SER A 68 -23.13 -3.26 5.08
CA SER A 68 -21.88 -2.57 5.45
C SER A 68 -21.62 -1.40 4.52
N ILE A 69 -21.21 -0.27 5.10
CA ILE A 69 -20.71 0.88 4.34
C ILE A 69 -19.36 0.50 3.74
N LYS A 70 -19.27 0.50 2.41
CA LYS A 70 -18.05 0.15 1.68
C LYS A 70 -17.37 1.40 1.15
N ALA A 71 -16.10 1.55 1.45
CA ALA A 71 -15.21 2.50 0.79
C ALA A 71 -14.10 1.73 0.09
N LYS A 72 -13.80 2.13 -1.15
CA LYS A 72 -12.72 1.58 -1.96
C LYS A 72 -11.80 2.71 -2.38
N ASP A 73 -10.53 2.59 -2.06
CA ASP A 73 -9.49 3.53 -2.48
C ASP A 73 -8.46 2.81 -3.33
N SER A 74 -8.26 3.29 -4.54
CA SER A 74 -7.29 2.75 -5.50
C SER A 74 -6.18 3.76 -5.77
N TYR A 75 -4.97 3.25 -5.96
CA TYR A 75 -3.75 4.02 -6.14
C TYR A 75 -2.97 3.45 -7.31
N ASN A 76 -2.78 4.27 -8.33
CA ASN A 76 -1.90 3.98 -9.46
C ASN A 76 -0.55 4.62 -9.19
N ALA A 77 0.52 3.85 -9.31
CA ALA A 77 1.86 4.27 -8.96
C ALA A 77 2.88 3.88 -10.02
N PHE A 78 3.79 4.81 -10.32
CA PHE A 78 5.09 4.43 -10.86
C PHE A 78 5.84 3.64 -9.79
N MET A 79 6.48 2.55 -10.18
CA MET A 79 7.13 1.61 -9.28
C MET A 79 8.58 1.39 -9.66
N VAL A 80 9.43 1.22 -8.65
CA VAL A 80 10.76 0.61 -8.78
C VAL A 80 10.79 -0.67 -7.95
N GLY A 81 11.52 -1.68 -8.39
CA GLY A 81 11.54 -2.95 -7.68
C GLY A 81 12.78 -3.80 -7.93
N LEU A 82 12.98 -4.73 -7.01
CA LEU A 82 14.05 -5.71 -6.98
C LEU A 82 13.45 -7.09 -6.67
N SER A 83 13.85 -8.10 -7.44
CA SER A 83 13.62 -9.51 -7.13
C SER A 83 14.94 -10.22 -6.92
N PHE A 84 14.97 -11.12 -5.94
CA PHE A 84 16.06 -12.03 -5.65
C PHE A 84 15.50 -13.45 -5.53
N LYS A 85 16.18 -14.41 -6.16
CA LYS A 85 15.78 -15.81 -6.28
C LYS A 85 17.00 -16.66 -5.97
N MET A 86 16.86 -17.57 -5.02
CA MET A 86 17.91 -18.50 -4.58
C MET A 86 17.31 -19.90 -4.51
N SER A 87 17.67 -20.75 -5.47
CA SER A 87 17.09 -22.09 -5.64
C SER A 87 15.55 -22.06 -5.77
N TYR A 88 14.82 -22.41 -4.71
CA TYR A 88 13.36 -22.39 -4.66
C TYR A 88 12.80 -21.20 -3.89
N ILE A 89 13.63 -20.46 -3.16
CA ILE A 89 13.21 -19.33 -2.34
C ILE A 89 13.32 -18.06 -3.17
N TYR A 90 12.36 -17.16 -3.02
CA TYR A 90 12.45 -15.83 -3.61
C TYR A 90 12.02 -14.74 -2.62
N ALA A 91 12.55 -13.55 -2.85
CA ALA A 91 12.17 -12.31 -2.21
C ALA A 91 11.99 -11.23 -3.28
N ASN A 92 10.90 -10.49 -3.20
CA ASN A 92 10.58 -9.36 -4.08
C ASN A 92 10.29 -8.14 -3.21
N ILE A 93 10.84 -6.99 -3.59
CA ILE A 93 10.60 -5.69 -2.96
C ILE A 93 10.24 -4.71 -4.06
N ASN A 94 9.10 -4.06 -3.90
CA ASN A 94 8.56 -3.04 -4.80
C ASN A 94 8.23 -1.77 -4.00
N VAL A 95 8.55 -0.62 -4.57
CA VAL A 95 8.20 0.70 -4.02
C VAL A 95 7.47 1.50 -5.08
N GLY A 96 6.20 1.81 -4.81
CA GLY A 96 5.33 2.63 -5.64
C GLY A 96 5.21 4.07 -5.13
N PHE A 97 5.10 5.01 -6.06
CA PHE A 97 4.92 6.44 -5.81
C PHE A 97 3.58 6.93 -6.40
N PRO A 98 2.46 6.79 -5.67
CA PRO A 98 1.16 7.23 -6.17
C PRO A 98 1.00 8.76 -6.05
N LEU A 99 0.34 9.36 -7.03
CA LEU A 99 0.09 10.82 -7.09
C LEU A 99 -1.38 11.20 -6.90
N LYS A 100 -2.27 10.21 -6.97
CA LYS A 100 -3.72 10.41 -6.87
C LYS A 100 -4.37 9.23 -6.14
N GLU A 101 -5.31 9.55 -5.27
CA GLU A 101 -6.25 8.58 -4.70
C GLU A 101 -7.51 8.52 -5.58
N ILE A 102 -7.96 7.31 -5.90
CA ILE A 102 -9.18 7.08 -6.67
C ILE A 102 -10.19 6.40 -5.73
N SER A 103 -10.98 7.23 -5.07
CA SER A 103 -11.97 6.77 -4.09
C SER A 103 -13.33 6.50 -4.74
N SER A 104 -13.97 5.42 -4.32
CA SER A 104 -15.34 5.04 -4.70
C SER A 104 -16.07 4.43 -3.51
N GLY A 105 -17.41 4.47 -3.55
CA GLY A 105 -18.23 4.12 -2.40
C GLY A 105 -18.37 5.27 -1.39
N PHE A 106 -18.78 4.94 -0.18
CA PHE A 106 -19.03 5.90 0.89
C PHE A 106 -17.99 5.73 2.00
N ASP A 107 -17.11 6.72 2.12
CA ASP A 107 -16.15 6.81 3.22
C ASP A 107 -16.63 7.89 4.21
N PRO A 108 -17.19 7.50 5.37
CA PRO A 108 -17.73 8.45 6.35
C PRO A 108 -16.66 9.41 6.89
N LEU A 109 -15.38 9.03 6.82
CA LEU A 109 -14.26 9.84 7.30
C LEU A 109 -13.78 10.85 6.23
N ALA A 110 -13.99 10.56 4.94
CA ALA A 110 -13.66 11.46 3.83
C ALA A 110 -14.84 12.34 3.39
N GLN A 111 -16.07 12.02 3.80
CA GLN A 111 -17.29 12.67 3.29
C GLN A 111 -17.21 14.20 3.37
N LYS A 112 -16.84 14.75 4.54
CA LYS A 112 -16.74 16.21 4.73
C LYS A 112 -15.67 16.86 3.84
N LEU A 113 -14.60 16.13 3.51
CA LEU A 113 -13.56 16.63 2.61
C LEU A 113 -14.08 16.63 1.17
N LYS A 114 -14.80 15.59 0.77
CA LYS A 114 -15.42 15.45 -0.56
C LYS A 114 -16.52 16.49 -0.81
N GLU A 115 -17.40 16.72 0.17
CA GLU A 115 -18.44 17.76 0.12
C GLU A 115 -17.85 19.16 -0.05
N LYS A 116 -16.66 19.40 0.50
CA LYS A 116 -15.92 20.65 0.33
C LYS A 116 -15.06 20.70 -0.95
N GLY A 117 -15.19 19.73 -1.85
CA GLY A 117 -14.48 19.69 -3.12
C GLY A 117 -12.96 19.57 -2.99
N ILE A 118 -12.46 18.98 -1.90
CA ILE A 118 -11.02 18.81 -1.70
C ILE A 118 -10.47 17.82 -2.73
N SER A 119 -9.32 18.15 -3.30
CA SER A 119 -8.67 17.37 -4.34
C SER A 119 -8.22 15.99 -3.86
N ASP A 120 -8.33 14.99 -4.72
CA ASP A 120 -7.79 13.65 -4.48
C ASP A 120 -6.27 13.53 -4.77
N LYS A 121 -5.59 14.65 -5.04
CA LYS A 121 -4.14 14.69 -5.22
C LYS A 121 -3.44 14.38 -3.90
N ILE A 122 -2.43 13.52 -3.97
CA ILE A 122 -1.62 13.12 -2.83
C ILE A 122 -0.14 13.36 -3.13
N ASN A 123 0.63 13.77 -2.13
CA ASN A 123 2.02 14.20 -2.26
C ASN A 123 2.92 13.44 -1.29
N GLY A 124 4.12 13.03 -1.74
CA GLY A 124 5.07 12.31 -0.88
C GLY A 124 4.55 10.95 -0.39
N SER A 125 3.54 10.40 -1.08
CA SER A 125 2.93 9.12 -0.76
C SER A 125 3.79 7.96 -1.28
N ILE A 126 3.81 6.85 -0.55
CA ILE A 126 4.63 5.68 -0.86
C ILE A 126 3.79 4.42 -0.63
N ILE A 127 3.94 3.44 -1.53
CA ILE A 127 3.47 2.07 -1.34
C ILE A 127 4.69 1.17 -1.29
N PHE A 128 4.98 0.60 -0.13
CA PHE A 128 5.98 -0.45 0.03
C PHE A 128 5.28 -1.80 -0.07
N ASP A 129 5.76 -2.67 -0.94
CA ASP A 129 5.19 -3.98 -1.17
C ASP A 129 6.32 -5.00 -1.25
N SER A 130 6.32 -5.97 -0.35
CA SER A 130 7.32 -7.03 -0.31
C SER A 130 6.66 -8.39 -0.33
N GLN A 131 7.34 -9.39 -0.88
CA GLN A 131 6.88 -10.76 -0.90
C GLN A 131 8.05 -11.71 -0.71
N ILE A 132 7.89 -12.71 0.15
CA ILE A 132 8.87 -13.78 0.36
C ILE A 132 8.13 -15.10 0.23
N GLY A 133 8.69 -16.03 -0.52
CA GLY A 133 8.02 -17.29 -0.75
C GLY A 133 8.86 -18.32 -1.47
N VAL A 134 8.15 -19.28 -2.05
CA VAL A 134 8.73 -20.38 -2.80
C VAL A 134 8.24 -20.37 -4.25
N GLY A 135 9.07 -20.85 -5.16
CA GLY A 135 8.73 -20.93 -6.56
C GLY A 135 9.68 -21.82 -7.35
N ILE A 136 9.31 -22.04 -8.59
CA ILE A 136 10.07 -22.85 -9.54
C ILE A 136 10.44 -21.99 -10.75
N THR A 137 11.63 -22.21 -11.28
CA THR A 137 12.01 -21.66 -12.59
C THR A 137 11.99 -22.80 -13.60
N LEU A 138 11.13 -22.65 -14.60
CA LEU A 138 11.02 -23.50 -15.77
C LEU A 138 12.05 -23.04 -16.81
N MET A 139 12.45 -23.98 -17.69
CA MET A 139 13.32 -23.70 -18.83
C MET A 139 14.72 -23.15 -18.46
N LYS A 140 15.26 -23.47 -17.27
CA LYS A 140 16.56 -22.96 -16.77
C LYS A 140 17.75 -23.10 -17.73
N SER A 141 17.72 -24.13 -18.59
CA SER A 141 18.76 -24.43 -19.57
C SER A 141 18.60 -23.65 -20.89
N SER A 142 17.51 -22.89 -21.04
CA SER A 142 17.21 -22.06 -22.21
C SER A 142 17.59 -20.60 -21.93
N PRO A 143 17.83 -19.78 -22.98
CA PRO A 143 17.85 -18.33 -22.84
C PRO A 143 16.56 -17.76 -22.22
N LEU A 144 15.42 -18.43 -22.42
CA LEU A 144 14.13 -18.06 -21.84
C LEU A 144 13.91 -18.81 -20.51
N ASN A 145 13.85 -18.08 -19.40
CA ASN A 145 13.50 -18.60 -18.08
C ASN A 145 12.13 -18.08 -17.67
N ILE A 146 11.26 -18.97 -17.18
CA ILE A 146 9.93 -18.60 -16.66
C ILE A 146 9.87 -19.01 -15.19
N PHE A 147 9.77 -18.03 -14.32
CA PHE A 147 9.55 -18.22 -12.89
C PHE A 147 8.07 -18.18 -12.57
N VAL A 148 7.62 -19.09 -11.70
CA VAL A 148 6.30 -19.05 -11.08
C VAL A 148 6.48 -19.33 -9.59
N GLY A 149 5.94 -18.48 -8.73
CA GLY A 149 6.04 -18.61 -7.29
C GLY A 149 4.84 -18.06 -6.55
N GLY A 150 4.75 -18.43 -5.27
CA GLY A 150 3.74 -17.97 -4.33
C GLY A 150 4.36 -17.70 -2.98
N GLY A 151 3.82 -16.74 -2.23
CA GLY A 151 4.46 -16.31 -1.00
C GLY A 151 3.63 -15.41 -0.10
N LEU A 152 4.18 -15.15 1.08
CA LEU A 152 3.68 -14.19 2.05
C LEU A 152 4.00 -12.78 1.57
N GLY A 153 2.98 -11.94 1.48
CA GLY A 153 3.11 -10.52 1.16
C GLY A 153 3.07 -9.67 2.42
N ILE A 154 3.91 -8.64 2.48
CA ILE A 154 3.84 -7.58 3.48
C ILE A 154 3.77 -6.24 2.74
N ASN A 155 2.69 -5.50 2.96
CA ASN A 155 2.47 -4.18 2.38
C ASN A 155 2.41 -3.10 3.46
N TYR A 156 2.89 -1.92 3.10
CA TYR A 156 2.68 -0.67 3.81
C TYR A 156 2.43 0.46 2.83
N ILE A 157 1.25 1.06 2.89
CA ILE A 157 0.92 2.29 2.16
C ILE A 157 0.88 3.46 3.13
N ARG A 158 1.51 4.58 2.75
CA ARG A 158 1.36 5.87 3.40
C ARG A 158 0.96 6.90 2.37
N THR A 159 -0.19 7.54 2.58
CA THR A 159 -0.65 8.66 1.76
C THR A 159 -0.63 9.95 2.55
N THR A 160 -0.38 11.06 1.85
CA THR A 160 -0.45 12.39 2.43
C THR A 160 -1.18 13.31 1.47
N ARG A 161 -2.21 13.99 1.96
CA ARG A 161 -3.04 14.92 1.21
C ARG A 161 -2.98 16.28 1.88
N ASP A 162 -2.51 17.29 1.16
CA ASP A 162 -2.53 18.66 1.63
C ASP A 162 -3.97 19.19 1.57
N LEU A 163 -4.47 19.76 2.67
CA LEU A 163 -5.78 20.40 2.66
C LEU A 163 -5.65 21.85 2.16
N PRO A 164 -6.54 22.31 1.28
CA PRO A 164 -6.39 23.61 0.64
C PRO A 164 -6.62 24.76 1.62
N GLY A 165 -6.02 25.93 1.33
CA GLY A 165 -6.03 27.10 2.21
C GLY A 165 -7.44 27.61 2.55
N ASN A 166 -8.41 27.45 1.66
CA ASN A 166 -9.83 27.79 1.90
C ASN A 166 -10.51 26.87 2.93
N PHE A 167 -10.09 25.60 3.02
CA PHE A 167 -10.52 24.71 4.08
C PHE A 167 -9.88 25.12 5.40
N ILE A 168 -8.58 25.44 5.37
CA ILE A 168 -7.81 25.83 6.55
C ILE A 168 -8.28 27.19 7.11
N SER A 169 -8.68 28.14 6.27
CA SER A 169 -9.16 29.46 6.70
C SER A 169 -10.43 29.41 7.55
N SER A 170 -11.15 28.29 7.57
CA SER A 170 -12.26 28.05 8.51
C SER A 170 -11.79 27.71 9.94
N LEU A 171 -10.48 27.55 10.15
CA LEU A 171 -9.83 27.28 11.44
C LEU A 171 -9.02 28.51 11.85
N SER A 172 -9.36 29.12 12.99
CA SER A 172 -8.82 30.41 13.43
C SER A 172 -7.30 30.48 13.51
N ASP A 173 -6.66 29.39 13.94
CA ASP A 173 -5.25 29.41 14.35
C ASP A 173 -4.35 28.43 13.58
N VAL A 174 -4.83 27.86 12.48
CA VAL A 174 -4.10 26.85 11.69
C VAL A 174 -3.54 27.47 10.41
N THR A 175 -2.26 27.22 10.11
CA THR A 175 -1.60 27.70 8.87
C THR A 175 -1.42 26.62 7.83
N SER A 176 -1.33 25.37 8.24
CA SER A 176 -1.21 24.22 7.36
C SER A 176 -1.88 23.02 7.98
N LEU A 177 -2.56 22.22 7.16
CA LEU A 177 -3.16 20.97 7.59
C LEU A 177 -3.02 19.93 6.49
N LYS A 178 -2.61 18.73 6.87
CA LYS A 178 -2.45 17.59 5.98
C LYS A 178 -3.18 16.40 6.56
N GLU A 179 -3.89 15.68 5.72
CA GLU A 179 -4.38 14.35 6.05
C GLU A 179 -3.27 13.33 5.78
N ILE A 180 -3.04 12.45 6.75
CA ILE A 180 -2.09 11.34 6.64
C ILE A 180 -2.86 10.04 6.91
N ARG A 181 -2.72 9.09 5.99
CA ARG A 181 -3.25 7.75 6.14
C ARG A 181 -2.13 6.75 5.98
N SER A 182 -2.07 5.76 6.87
CA SER A 182 -1.07 4.69 6.83
C SER A 182 -1.74 3.35 7.05
N VAL A 183 -1.56 2.41 6.15
CA VAL A 183 -2.13 1.05 6.28
C VAL A 183 -1.02 0.03 6.07
N GLY A 184 -0.88 -0.88 7.03
CA GLY A 184 0.03 -2.02 6.93
C GLY A 184 -0.75 -3.33 6.95
N MET A 185 -0.45 -4.25 6.04
CA MET A 185 -1.18 -5.51 5.90
C MET A 185 -0.28 -6.69 5.56
N ILE A 186 -0.68 -7.88 5.99
CA ILE A 186 -0.13 -9.17 5.54
C ILE A 186 -1.11 -9.84 4.59
N GLY A 187 -0.56 -10.54 3.60
CA GLY A 187 -1.32 -11.19 2.55
C GLY A 187 -0.62 -12.40 1.95
N LEU A 188 -1.23 -12.92 0.90
CA LEU A 188 -0.70 -13.99 0.06
C LEU A 188 -0.75 -13.53 -1.39
N GLY A 189 0.27 -13.90 -2.17
CA GLY A 189 0.34 -13.52 -3.57
C GLY A 189 1.11 -14.51 -4.42
N ALA A 190 1.05 -14.25 -5.73
CA ALA A 190 1.77 -14.97 -6.76
C ALA A 190 2.72 -14.02 -7.52
N ASP A 191 3.82 -14.57 -8.00
CA ASP A 191 4.85 -13.90 -8.82
C ASP A 191 5.09 -14.77 -10.06
N ILE A 192 5.02 -14.14 -11.22
CA ILE A 192 5.37 -14.71 -12.51
C ILE A 192 6.45 -13.83 -13.14
N GLY A 193 7.65 -14.37 -13.27
CA GLY A 193 8.80 -13.65 -13.83
C GLY A 193 9.27 -14.29 -15.13
N ILE A 194 9.14 -13.59 -16.25
CA ILE A 194 9.65 -14.02 -17.55
C ILE A 194 10.99 -13.32 -17.78
N LYS A 195 12.06 -14.09 -17.99
CA LYS A 195 13.41 -13.58 -18.17
C LYS A 195 14.00 -14.10 -19.48
N TYR A 196 14.57 -13.21 -20.28
CA TYR A 196 15.31 -13.57 -21.48
C TYR A 196 16.78 -13.17 -21.35
N PHE A 197 17.65 -14.17 -21.25
CA PHE A 197 19.10 -14.04 -21.12
C PHE A 197 19.77 -14.07 -22.50
N PHE A 198 20.04 -12.89 -23.05
CA PHE A 198 20.83 -12.75 -24.28
C PHE A 198 22.34 -12.90 -24.03
N MET A 199 22.77 -12.83 -22.77
CA MET A 199 24.13 -13.14 -22.32
C MET A 199 24.10 -14.17 -21.18
N PRO A 200 25.21 -14.90 -20.94
CA PRO A 200 25.26 -15.91 -19.88
C PRO A 200 24.94 -15.41 -18.47
N LYS A 201 25.01 -14.10 -18.18
CA LYS A 201 24.72 -13.55 -16.84
C LYS A 201 23.72 -12.41 -16.83
N ILE A 202 23.33 -11.90 -17.99
CA ILE A 202 22.53 -10.67 -18.14
C ILE A 202 21.38 -10.94 -19.09
N GLY A 203 20.22 -10.41 -18.74
CA GLY A 203 19.01 -10.51 -19.53
C GLY A 203 18.05 -9.35 -19.29
N ILE A 204 16.88 -9.45 -19.90
CA ILE A 204 15.73 -8.59 -19.62
C ILE A 204 14.68 -9.40 -18.85
N CYS A 205 13.88 -8.72 -18.02
CA CYS A 205 12.74 -9.34 -17.35
C CYS A 205 11.43 -8.60 -17.62
N LEU A 206 10.35 -9.37 -17.62
CA LEU A 206 8.98 -8.94 -17.35
C LEU A 206 8.50 -9.71 -16.11
N ASP A 207 8.24 -8.98 -15.03
CA ASP A 207 7.81 -9.54 -13.75
C ASP A 207 6.37 -9.07 -13.48
N LEU A 208 5.47 -10.02 -13.21
CA LEU A 208 4.07 -9.82 -12.92
C LEU A 208 3.79 -10.35 -11.52
N LYS A 209 3.21 -9.53 -10.66
CA LYS A 209 2.90 -9.93 -9.29
C LYS A 209 1.50 -9.48 -8.92
N ASP A 210 0.78 -10.37 -8.27
CA ASP A 210 -0.54 -10.08 -7.70
C ASP A 210 -0.59 -10.57 -6.26
N THR A 211 -1.00 -9.72 -5.33
CA THR A 211 -1.04 -10.03 -3.89
C THR A 211 -2.33 -9.55 -3.27
N ILE A 212 -3.01 -10.44 -2.56
CA ILE A 212 -4.21 -10.14 -1.79
C ILE A 212 -3.83 -10.03 -0.31
N TYR A 213 -4.13 -8.88 0.27
CA TYR A 213 -3.87 -8.51 1.65
C TYR A 213 -5.17 -8.58 2.46
N PHE A 214 -5.16 -9.30 3.58
CA PHE A 214 -6.39 -9.54 4.35
C PHE A 214 -6.18 -9.46 5.87
N LEU A 215 -4.93 -9.41 6.35
CA LEU A 215 -4.63 -9.27 7.77
C LEU A 215 -4.08 -7.87 8.07
N PRO A 216 -4.89 -6.92 8.60
CA PRO A 216 -4.45 -5.56 8.88
C PRO A 216 -3.58 -5.46 10.14
N LEU A 217 -2.32 -5.07 9.95
CA LEU A 217 -1.36 -4.80 11.03
C LEU A 217 -1.49 -3.37 11.58
N ALA A 218 -1.79 -2.40 10.73
CA ALA A 218 -2.02 -1.01 11.12
C ALA A 218 -3.04 -0.37 10.16
N ASN A 219 -3.92 0.50 10.67
CA ASN A 219 -4.77 1.33 9.83
C ASN A 219 -4.99 2.68 10.52
N GLN A 220 -4.10 3.62 10.24
CA GLN A 220 -4.08 4.93 10.86
C GLN A 220 -4.63 5.99 9.90
N ARG A 221 -5.41 6.93 10.44
CA ARG A 221 -5.85 8.12 9.73
C ARG A 221 -5.94 9.30 10.69
N TYR A 222 -5.13 10.31 10.43
CA TYR A 222 -5.02 11.50 11.29
C TYR A 222 -4.67 12.72 10.46
N TYR A 223 -4.75 13.88 11.09
CA TYR A 223 -4.39 15.16 10.49
C TYR A 223 -3.19 15.73 11.21
N SER A 224 -2.21 16.22 10.46
CA SER A 224 -1.03 16.90 11.01
C SER A 224 -0.97 18.32 10.48
N GLY A 225 -0.73 19.28 11.36
CA GLY A 225 -0.75 20.68 11.00
C GLY A 225 0.22 21.53 11.81
N LYS A 226 0.16 22.83 11.54
CA LYS A 226 0.90 23.86 12.27
C LYS A 226 -0.03 24.99 12.64
N LEU A 227 0.14 25.52 13.84
CA LEU A 227 -0.52 26.72 14.30
C LEU A 227 0.17 27.98 13.73
N LYS A 228 -0.50 29.14 13.81
CA LYS A 228 0.06 30.45 13.39
C LYS A 228 1.36 30.83 14.10
N ASN A 229 1.53 30.39 15.35
CA ASN A 229 2.77 30.56 16.11
C ASN A 229 3.87 29.52 15.77
N GLY A 230 3.64 28.68 14.75
CA GLY A 230 4.59 27.68 14.26
C GLY A 230 4.57 26.34 14.98
N ILE A 231 3.78 26.20 16.05
CA ILE A 231 3.72 24.97 16.86
C ILE A 231 3.05 23.84 16.06
N PRO A 232 3.68 22.66 15.91
CA PRO A 232 3.08 21.52 15.23
C PRO A 232 2.00 20.85 16.09
N PHE A 233 0.98 20.30 15.45
CA PHE A 233 -0.05 19.50 16.14
C PHE A 233 -0.50 18.31 15.29
N THR A 234 -1.15 17.36 15.97
CA THR A 234 -1.79 16.19 15.36
C THR A 234 -3.22 16.08 15.89
N TYR A 235 -4.17 15.81 15.01
CA TYR A 235 -5.57 15.51 15.35
C TYR A 235 -5.91 14.10 14.87
N SER A 236 -6.27 13.22 15.80
CA SER A 236 -6.68 11.85 15.53
C SER A 236 -8.20 11.75 15.49
N ILE A 237 -8.71 10.97 14.53
CA ILE A 237 -10.17 10.79 14.35
C ILE A 237 -10.78 9.96 15.50
N ASN A 238 -9.97 9.15 16.18
CA ASN A 238 -10.42 8.33 17.30
C ASN A 238 -10.18 9.05 18.63
N SER A 239 -11.23 9.19 19.45
CA SER A 239 -11.23 9.99 20.69
C SER A 239 -10.82 9.22 21.95
N GLU A 240 -10.41 7.95 21.84
CA GLU A 240 -9.92 7.18 22.99
C GLU A 240 -8.50 7.63 23.38
N THR A 241 -8.47 8.45 24.43
CA THR A 241 -7.39 9.30 24.94
C THR A 241 -6.16 8.60 25.55
N ASN A 242 -6.02 7.28 25.45
CA ASN A 242 -4.91 6.56 26.11
C ASN A 242 -3.88 5.93 25.18
N THR A 243 -4.05 6.02 23.85
CA THR A 243 -2.96 5.69 22.92
C THR A 243 -2.90 6.74 21.82
N ASN A 244 -1.72 7.34 21.62
CA ASN A 244 -1.42 8.32 20.56
C ASN A 244 -1.50 7.71 19.13
N SER A 245 -2.31 6.68 18.91
CA SER A 245 -2.11 5.74 17.81
C SER A 245 -2.79 6.16 16.51
N GLY A 246 -3.73 7.12 16.50
CA GLY A 246 -4.46 7.53 15.29
C GLY A 246 -5.14 6.36 14.56
N ASP A 247 -5.33 5.22 15.25
CA ASP A 247 -5.79 3.96 14.69
C ASP A 247 -7.31 3.97 14.52
N ILE A 248 -7.76 3.69 13.30
CA ILE A 248 -9.18 3.64 12.91
C ILE A 248 -9.68 2.21 12.73
N LYS A 249 -8.90 1.17 13.05
CA LYS A 249 -9.33 -0.24 12.94
C LYS A 249 -10.65 -0.53 13.64
N LYS A 250 -10.91 0.08 14.80
CA LYS A 250 -12.19 -0.09 15.53
C LYS A 250 -13.41 0.42 14.77
N LEU A 251 -13.23 1.35 13.84
CA LEU A 251 -14.29 1.88 12.98
C LEU A 251 -14.53 0.98 11.75
N ILE A 252 -13.67 -0.01 11.52
CA ILE A 252 -13.63 -0.84 10.33
C ILE A 252 -13.95 -2.29 10.73
N LYS A 253 -15.12 -2.77 10.31
CA LYS A 253 -15.55 -4.16 10.50
C LYS A 253 -14.63 -5.15 9.79
N SER A 254 -14.22 -4.82 8.56
CA SER A 254 -13.24 -5.62 7.82
C SER A 254 -12.54 -4.79 6.76
N THR A 255 -11.32 -5.18 6.43
CA THR A 255 -10.52 -4.55 5.37
C THR A 255 -9.75 -5.61 4.61
N TRP A 256 -9.65 -5.43 3.30
CA TRP A 256 -8.78 -6.21 2.45
C TRP A 256 -8.21 -5.29 1.37
N ALA A 257 -7.08 -5.67 0.80
CA ALA A 257 -6.48 -4.97 -0.30
C ALA A 257 -5.95 -5.92 -1.36
N ASN A 258 -5.74 -5.41 -2.55
CA ASN A 258 -5.09 -6.09 -3.65
C ASN A 258 -3.98 -5.20 -4.20
N ASN A 259 -2.84 -5.80 -4.53
CA ASN A 259 -1.75 -5.12 -5.20
C ASN A 259 -1.35 -5.89 -6.45
N PHE A 260 -1.69 -5.34 -7.61
CA PHE A 260 -1.21 -5.81 -8.90
C PHE A 260 0.00 -4.98 -9.33
N SER A 261 1.06 -5.62 -9.78
CA SER A 261 2.24 -4.94 -10.28
C SER A 261 2.83 -5.62 -11.51
N VAL A 262 3.35 -4.80 -12.41
CA VAL A 262 4.09 -5.22 -13.60
C VAL A 262 5.38 -4.43 -13.68
N ARG A 263 6.50 -5.13 -13.89
CA ARG A 263 7.84 -4.55 -13.91
C ARG A 263 8.61 -5.03 -15.14
N LEU A 264 9.29 -4.10 -15.79
CA LEU A 264 10.29 -4.38 -16.82
C LEU A 264 11.67 -4.01 -16.26
N GLY A 265 12.66 -4.86 -16.51
CA GLY A 265 13.95 -4.67 -15.87
C GLY A 265 15.10 -5.45 -16.48
N VAL A 266 16.25 -5.34 -15.82
CA VAL A 266 17.45 -6.10 -16.14
C VAL A 266 17.47 -7.33 -15.23
N ALA A 267 17.54 -8.51 -15.84
CA ALA A 267 17.73 -9.76 -15.16
C ALA A 267 19.22 -10.09 -15.03
N PHE A 268 19.59 -10.74 -13.93
CA PHE A 268 20.92 -11.27 -13.72
C PHE A 268 20.88 -12.70 -13.16
N LYS A 269 21.89 -13.50 -13.50
CA LYS A 269 22.14 -14.82 -12.91
C LYS A 269 23.62 -14.99 -12.56
N LEU A 270 23.88 -15.66 -11.45
CA LEU A 270 25.19 -15.90 -10.86
C LEU A 270 25.38 -17.40 -10.67
#